data_AF-A0A848U7U0-F1
#
_entry.id   AF-A0A848U7U0-F1
#
_cell.length_a   1.000
_cell.length_b   1.000
_cell.length_c   1.000
_cell.angle_alpha   90.00
_cell.angle_beta   90.00
_cell.angle_gamma   90.00
#
_symmetry.space_group_name_H-M   'P 1'
#
loop_
_entity.id
_entity.type
_entity.pdbx_description
1 polymer ?
#
loop_
_entity_poly.entity_id
_entity_poly.type
_entity_poly.pdbx_seq_one_letter_code
_entity_poly.pdbx_strand_id
1 'polypeptide(L)'
;MHCKNDRSIDESSLLGIVLMALSMVAWSTGAMAVDATVNRSVNSSVTALSVATRLSEVQRGTFDGRDYLTLHIGGHEIGPSSCRSNVLRMDTSSGSGAARQEQIETIALSAMLSATTVVVVVPLAAGQCVDGKPTFTDLYPLPVSP
;
A
#
# COMPACT_ATOMS: atom_id res chain seq x y z
N MET A 1 -20.80 -44.52 13.84
CA MET A 1 -20.25 -43.20 14.16
C MET A 1 -21.31 -42.16 13.86
N HIS A 2 -21.88 -41.60 14.92
CA HIS A 2 -22.86 -40.52 14.89
C HIS A 2 -22.13 -39.20 14.63
N CYS A 3 -22.45 -38.50 13.54
CA CYS A 3 -22.14 -37.07 13.41
C CYS A 3 -23.44 -36.31 13.57
N LYS A 4 -23.59 -35.69 14.75
CA LYS A 4 -24.67 -34.78 15.12
C LYS A 4 -23.99 -33.45 15.36
N ASN A 5 -24.16 -32.48 14.46
CA ASN A 5 -23.89 -31.07 14.69
C ASN A 5 -24.39 -30.26 13.48
N ASP A 6 -25.65 -29.84 13.54
CA ASP A 6 -26.13 -28.70 12.75
C ASP A 6 -26.70 -27.69 13.75
N ARG A 7 -26.07 -26.51 13.79
CA ARG A 7 -26.30 -25.48 14.81
C ARG A 7 -27.07 -24.34 14.15
N SER A 8 -28.32 -24.25 14.55
CA SER A 8 -29.17 -23.05 14.74
C SER A 8 -29.00 -21.90 13.76
N ILE A 9 -30.02 -21.76 12.91
CA ILE A 9 -30.55 -20.50 12.39
C ILE A 9 -31.23 -19.76 13.55
N ASP A 10 -31.01 -18.44 13.67
CA ASP A 10 -31.96 -17.42 14.18
C ASP A 10 -31.32 -16.04 13.92
N GLU A 11 -31.77 -15.29 12.90
CA GLU A 11 -32.89 -14.34 12.94
C GLU A 11 -32.50 -12.95 13.50
N SER A 12 -32.69 -11.95 12.64
CA SER A 12 -33.45 -10.74 12.96
C SER A 12 -32.92 -9.77 14.03
N SER A 13 -32.32 -8.66 13.56
CA SER A 13 -32.90 -7.33 13.82
C SER A 13 -32.23 -6.25 12.97
N LEU A 14 -32.77 -6.11 11.77
CA LEU A 14 -32.95 -4.82 11.11
C LEU A 14 -33.88 -3.94 11.96
N LEU A 15 -33.81 -2.63 11.70
CA LEU A 15 -34.74 -1.56 12.12
C LEU A 15 -34.40 -0.85 13.44
N GLY A 16 -33.73 0.28 13.30
CA GLY A 16 -33.61 1.33 14.31
C GLY A 16 -33.42 2.71 13.68
N ILE A 17 -34.27 3.07 12.71
CA ILE A 17 -34.41 4.44 12.20
C ILE A 17 -35.42 5.17 13.10
N VAL A 18 -34.99 6.18 13.86
CA VAL A 18 -35.79 7.36 14.27
C VAL A 18 -34.78 8.50 14.57
N LEU A 19 -34.49 9.40 13.62
CA LEU A 19 -35.11 10.72 13.37
C LEU A 19 -35.15 11.71 14.56
N MET A 20 -34.63 12.90 14.24
CA MET A 20 -34.95 14.24 14.75
C MET A 20 -34.20 14.77 15.97
N ALA A 21 -33.35 15.77 15.73
CA ALA A 21 -33.71 17.14 16.10
C ALA A 21 -32.90 18.15 15.25
N LEU A 22 -33.63 18.89 14.40
CA LEU A 22 -33.17 20.17 13.86
C LEU A 22 -33.03 21.17 15.01
N SER A 23 -31.86 21.78 15.14
CA SER A 23 -31.72 23.06 15.82
C SER A 23 -31.00 24.02 14.89
N MET A 24 -31.80 24.86 14.23
CA MET A 24 -31.34 26.07 13.56
C MET A 24 -31.05 27.12 14.63
N VAL A 25 -29.80 27.53 14.77
CA VAL A 25 -29.47 28.84 15.35
C VAL A 25 -28.57 29.54 14.37
N ALA A 26 -29.19 30.42 13.57
CA ALA A 26 -28.51 31.39 12.73
C ALA A 26 -28.10 32.57 13.61
N TRP A 27 -26.79 32.78 13.77
CA TRP A 27 -26.24 34.08 14.17
C TRP A 27 -25.21 34.53 13.16
N SER A 28 -25.48 35.73 12.63
CA SER A 28 -24.70 36.44 11.63
C SER A 28 -23.60 37.24 12.29
N THR A 29 -22.35 37.11 11.83
CA THR A 29 -21.31 38.11 12.11
C THR A 29 -20.19 38.08 11.06
N GLY A 30 -20.04 39.22 10.36
CA GLY A 30 -18.75 39.79 9.96
C GLY A 30 -18.01 39.15 8.78
N ALA A 31 -18.26 39.67 7.58
CA ALA A 31 -17.33 39.54 6.46
C ALA A 31 -16.14 40.50 6.67
N MET A 32 -14.99 39.95 7.03
CA MET A 32 -13.68 40.63 6.95
C MET A 32 -12.89 39.86 5.87
N ALA A 33 -12.96 40.31 4.61
CA ALA A 33 -12.16 39.75 3.53
C ALA A 33 -10.72 40.27 3.67
N VAL A 34 -9.92 39.58 4.48
CA VAL A 34 -8.47 39.66 4.42
C VAL A 34 -8.03 38.75 3.27
N ASP A 35 -7.53 39.36 2.19
CA ASP A 35 -6.77 38.67 1.16
C ASP A 35 -5.46 38.19 1.79
N ALA A 36 -5.54 37.07 2.50
CA ALA A 36 -4.37 36.28 2.79
C ALA A 36 -4.02 35.62 1.47
N THR A 37 -3.05 36.21 0.76
CA THR A 37 -2.31 35.51 -0.28
C THR A 37 -1.73 34.26 0.39
N VAL A 38 -2.47 33.16 0.28
CA VAL A 38 -2.06 31.84 0.74
C VAL A 38 -0.86 31.49 -0.14
N ASN A 39 0.33 31.81 0.35
CA ASN A 39 1.55 31.20 -0.14
C ASN A 39 1.50 29.75 0.34
N ARG A 40 0.67 28.94 -0.33
CA ARG A 40 0.65 27.48 -0.27
C ARG A 40 1.99 27.04 -0.82
N SER A 41 3.03 27.14 0.01
CA SER A 41 4.16 26.26 -0.09
C SER A 41 3.59 24.88 0.20
N VAL A 42 3.13 24.23 -0.86
CA VAL A 42 2.83 22.81 -0.86
C VAL A 42 4.18 22.12 -0.74
N ASN A 43 4.75 22.16 0.46
CA ASN A 43 5.78 21.21 0.85
C ASN A 43 5.05 19.90 1.14
N SER A 44 4.44 19.32 0.09
CA SER A 44 4.05 17.94 0.11
C SER A 44 5.34 17.15 0.13
N SER A 45 5.84 16.89 1.34
CA SER A 45 6.83 15.84 1.58
C SER A 45 6.21 14.55 1.07
N VAL A 46 6.49 14.19 -0.17
CA VAL A 46 6.10 12.90 -0.75
C VAL A 46 6.87 11.84 0.04
N THR A 47 6.15 11.06 0.84
CA THR A 47 6.75 10.04 1.72
C THR A 47 6.91 8.68 1.03
N ALA A 48 6.17 8.45 -0.05
CA ALA A 48 6.23 7.25 -0.87
C ALA A 48 5.93 7.56 -2.34
N LEU A 49 6.51 6.76 -3.23
CA LEU A 49 6.34 6.82 -4.67
C LEU A 49 5.63 5.55 -5.15
N SER A 50 4.64 5.70 -6.03
CA SER A 50 4.02 4.57 -6.74
C SER A 50 4.46 4.58 -8.20
N VAL A 51 5.03 3.47 -8.66
CA VAL A 51 5.59 3.36 -10.03
C VAL A 51 4.99 2.16 -10.74
N ALA A 52 4.44 2.40 -11.93
CA ALA A 52 4.04 1.34 -12.84
C ALA A 52 5.28 0.81 -13.59
N THR A 53 5.59 -0.47 -13.44
CA THR A 53 6.76 -1.11 -14.04
C THR A 53 6.52 -2.60 -14.32
N ARG A 54 7.43 -3.23 -15.08
CA ARG A 54 7.47 -4.67 -15.27
C ARG A 54 8.54 -5.28 -14.38
N LEU A 55 8.28 -6.48 -13.87
CA LEU A 55 9.25 -7.26 -13.13
C LEU A 55 10.11 -8.05 -14.12
N SER A 56 11.43 -7.94 -14.00
CA SER A 56 12.36 -8.77 -14.76
C SER A 56 12.76 -10.02 -14.00
N GLU A 57 12.76 -9.95 -12.66
CA GLU A 57 13.13 -11.06 -11.81
C GLU A 57 12.52 -10.91 -10.41
N VAL A 58 12.20 -12.05 -9.79
CA VAL A 58 11.68 -12.16 -8.42
C VAL A 58 12.47 -13.24 -7.70
N GLN A 59 13.16 -12.89 -6.62
CA GLN A 59 14.00 -13.80 -5.85
C GLN A 59 13.65 -13.77 -4.37
N ARG A 60 13.73 -14.92 -3.71
CA ARG A 60 13.79 -15.01 -2.25
C ARG A 60 15.22 -15.19 -1.81
N GLY A 61 15.60 -14.54 -0.73
CA GLY A 61 16.92 -14.71 -0.16
C GLY A 61 16.97 -14.22 1.28
N THR A 62 18.00 -14.65 1.99
CA THR A 62 18.25 -14.24 3.37
C THR A 62 19.42 -13.26 3.40
N PHE A 63 19.25 -12.15 4.09
CA PHE A 63 20.27 -11.14 4.30
C PHE A 63 20.26 -10.71 5.77
N ASP A 64 21.43 -10.68 6.41
CA ASP A 64 21.56 -10.30 7.83
C ASP A 64 20.60 -11.07 8.77
N GLY A 65 20.44 -12.37 8.50
CA GLY A 65 19.57 -13.25 9.28
C GLY A 65 18.06 -13.04 9.07
N ARG A 66 17.65 -12.21 8.10
CA ARG A 66 16.24 -11.96 7.77
C ARG A 66 15.94 -12.37 6.35
N ASP A 67 14.74 -12.91 6.13
CA ASP A 67 14.28 -13.28 4.80
C ASP A 67 13.71 -12.07 4.08
N TYR A 68 13.96 -12.01 2.77
CA TYR A 68 13.46 -10.97 1.90
C TYR A 68 12.92 -11.52 0.60
N LEU A 69 11.89 -10.84 0.10
CA LEU A 69 11.52 -10.86 -1.30
C LEU A 69 12.25 -9.73 -2.02
N THR A 70 13.01 -10.08 -3.04
CA THR A 70 13.75 -9.14 -3.89
C THR A 70 13.09 -9.06 -5.26
N LEU A 71 12.78 -7.84 -5.70
CA LEU A 71 12.21 -7.55 -7.01
C LEU A 71 13.22 -6.81 -7.86
N HIS A 72 13.46 -7.29 -9.07
CA HIS A 72 14.17 -6.53 -10.09
C HIS A 72 13.14 -5.93 -11.03
N ILE A 73 13.15 -4.60 -11.12
CA ILE A 73 12.23 -3.86 -11.99
C ILE A 73 12.93 -3.43 -13.27
N GLY A 74 12.19 -3.46 -14.37
CA GLY A 74 12.62 -2.84 -15.62
C GLY A 74 12.56 -1.32 -15.54
N GLY A 75 13.43 -0.64 -16.29
CA GLY A 75 13.40 0.82 -16.46
C GLY A 75 14.40 1.57 -15.59
N HIS A 76 13.92 2.56 -14.85
CA HIS A 76 14.75 3.53 -14.12
C HIS A 76 14.93 3.15 -12.64
N GLU A 77 16.01 3.65 -12.04
CA GLU A 77 16.26 3.50 -10.61
C GLU A 77 15.28 4.34 -9.79
N ILE A 78 14.70 3.74 -8.74
CA ILE A 78 13.72 4.38 -7.86
C ILE A 78 14.14 4.27 -6.39
N GLY A 79 13.46 5.01 -5.52
CA GLY A 79 13.67 4.99 -4.08
C GLY A 79 14.39 6.22 -3.52
N PRO A 80 14.80 6.16 -2.24
CA PRO A 80 15.50 7.24 -1.55
C PRO A 80 16.80 7.60 -2.28
N SER A 81 17.17 8.88 -2.31
CA SER A 81 18.41 9.34 -2.98
C SER A 81 19.68 8.66 -2.47
N SER A 82 19.68 8.16 -1.24
CA SER A 82 20.80 7.44 -0.61
C SER A 82 20.99 6.01 -1.12
N CYS A 83 19.98 5.39 -1.74
CA CYS A 83 20.03 3.98 -2.14
C CYS A 83 19.19 3.67 -3.39
N ARG A 84 19.06 4.63 -4.32
CA ARG A 84 18.29 4.43 -5.55
C ARG A 84 18.80 3.20 -6.29
N SER A 85 17.87 2.36 -6.75
CA SER A 85 18.20 1.15 -7.49
C SER A 85 17.00 0.65 -8.28
N ASN A 86 17.26 -0.25 -9.22
CA ASN A 86 16.24 -1.09 -9.88
C ASN A 86 16.01 -2.42 -9.15
N VAL A 87 16.70 -2.66 -8.04
CA VAL A 87 16.50 -3.84 -7.17
C VAL A 87 15.85 -3.38 -5.89
N LEU A 88 14.67 -3.90 -5.57
CA LEU A 88 13.87 -3.53 -4.40
C LEU A 88 13.76 -4.71 -3.44
N ARG A 89 13.69 -4.44 -2.13
CA ARG A 89 13.57 -5.48 -1.11
C ARG A 89 12.37 -5.28 -0.19
N MET A 90 11.70 -6.35 0.16
CA MET A 90 10.68 -6.35 1.22
C MET A 90 11.07 -7.41 2.24
N ASP A 91 11.10 -7.02 3.50
CA ASP A 91 11.32 -7.93 4.61
C ASP A 91 10.11 -8.87 4.72
N THR A 92 10.40 -10.17 4.70
CA THR A 92 9.41 -11.24 4.79
C THR A 92 9.52 -12.03 6.10
N SER A 93 10.39 -11.61 7.01
CA SER A 93 10.61 -12.28 8.30
C SER A 93 9.64 -11.85 9.39
N SER A 94 8.94 -10.72 9.22
CA SER A 94 8.01 -10.20 10.23
C SER A 94 6.71 -11.01 10.29
N GLY A 95 6.46 -11.67 11.43
CA GLY A 95 5.31 -12.57 11.63
C GLY A 95 3.91 -11.93 11.52
N SER A 96 3.80 -10.59 11.53
CA SER A 96 2.52 -9.88 11.36
C SER A 96 2.08 -9.75 9.89
N GLY A 97 2.82 -10.32 8.93
CA GLY A 97 2.62 -10.09 7.50
C GLY A 97 2.59 -11.34 6.62
N ALA A 98 2.53 -12.56 7.15
CA ALA A 98 2.69 -13.80 6.35
C ALA A 98 1.67 -13.90 5.18
N ALA A 99 0.38 -13.62 5.44
CA ALA A 99 -0.64 -13.63 4.39
C ALA A 99 -0.41 -12.54 3.33
N ARG A 100 0.04 -11.35 3.75
CA ARG A 100 0.37 -10.24 2.84
C ARG A 100 1.59 -10.58 1.99
N GLN A 101 2.60 -11.19 2.59
CA GLN A 101 3.81 -11.66 1.91
C GLN A 101 3.45 -12.69 0.83
N GLU A 102 2.67 -13.70 1.17
CA GLU A 102 2.22 -14.73 0.22
C GLU A 102 1.45 -14.10 -0.95
N GLN A 103 0.57 -13.14 -0.65
CA GLN A 103 -0.16 -12.39 -1.67
C GLN A 103 0.79 -11.61 -2.59
N ILE A 104 1.71 -10.81 -2.04
CA ILE A 104 2.66 -10.00 -2.81
C ILE A 104 3.54 -10.89 -3.68
N GLU A 105 4.02 -12.01 -3.14
CA GLU A 105 4.83 -12.98 -3.88
C GLU A 105 4.04 -13.61 -5.03
N THR A 106 2.78 -14.00 -4.77
CA THR A 106 1.89 -14.55 -5.79
C THR A 106 1.65 -13.54 -6.92
N ILE A 107 1.40 -12.27 -6.58
CA ILE A 107 1.23 -11.21 -7.59
C ILE A 107 2.54 -10.99 -8.36
N ALA A 108 3.68 -10.92 -7.68
CA ALA A 108 4.97 -10.71 -8.31
C ALA A 108 5.31 -11.83 -9.31
N LEU A 109 5.18 -13.09 -8.89
CA LEU A 109 5.44 -14.24 -9.75
C LEU A 109 4.45 -14.34 -10.92
N SER A 110 3.15 -14.15 -10.68
CA SER A 110 2.16 -14.18 -11.76
C SER A 110 2.34 -13.05 -12.77
N ALA A 111 2.68 -11.84 -12.31
CA ALA A 111 2.99 -10.72 -13.19
C ALA A 111 4.26 -10.94 -14.01
N MET A 112 5.31 -11.50 -13.42
CA MET A 112 6.54 -11.85 -14.13
C MET A 112 6.27 -12.90 -15.22
N LEU A 113 5.53 -13.96 -14.90
CA LEU A 113 5.21 -15.03 -15.85
C LEU A 113 4.30 -14.58 -17.00
N SER A 114 3.42 -13.60 -16.75
CA SER A 114 2.50 -13.04 -17.76
C SER A 114 3.03 -11.79 -18.46
N ALA A 115 4.25 -11.34 -18.14
CA ALA A 115 4.82 -10.06 -18.60
C ALA A 115 3.88 -8.85 -18.35
N THR A 116 3.11 -8.89 -17.27
CA THR A 116 2.14 -7.86 -16.89
C THR A 116 2.81 -6.72 -16.12
N THR A 117 2.34 -5.49 -16.35
CA THR A 117 2.77 -4.32 -15.59
C THR A 117 2.15 -4.34 -14.19
N VAL A 118 2.97 -4.12 -13.17
CA VAL A 118 2.56 -3.96 -11.77
C VAL A 118 2.79 -2.53 -11.33
N VAL A 119 2.10 -2.12 -10.28
CA VAL A 119 2.42 -0.91 -9.54
C VAL A 119 3.13 -1.30 -8.25
N VAL A 120 4.30 -0.70 -8.02
CA VAL A 120 5.09 -0.91 -6.80
C VAL A 120 5.08 0.36 -5.97
N VAL A 121 4.89 0.21 -4.65
CA VAL A 121 4.91 1.33 -3.70
C VAL A 121 6.24 1.34 -2.95
N VAL A 122 7.00 2.40 -3.13
CA VAL A 122 8.37 2.56 -2.63
C VAL A 122 8.45 3.76 -1.67
N PRO A 123 8.76 3.54 -0.39
CA PRO A 123 9.03 4.63 0.54
C PRO A 123 10.23 5.48 0.10
N LEU A 124 10.17 6.80 0.34
CA LEU A 124 11.24 7.74 -0.04
C LEU A 124 12.10 8.18 1.15
N ALA A 125 11.80 7.71 2.36
CA ALA A 125 12.59 8.02 3.56
C ALA A 125 13.96 7.33 3.52
N ALA A 126 15.02 8.04 3.91
CA ALA A 126 16.40 7.53 3.86
C ALA A 126 16.65 6.27 4.70
N GLY A 127 15.87 6.05 5.75
CA GLY A 127 15.92 4.83 6.59
C GLY A 127 15.25 3.60 5.96
N GLN A 128 14.70 3.72 4.76
CA GLN A 128 14.01 2.64 4.04
C GLN A 128 14.93 1.99 3.00
N CYS A 129 16.20 1.85 3.38
CA CYS A 129 17.24 1.22 2.59
C CYS A 129 17.73 -0.03 3.32
N VAL A 130 17.82 -1.15 2.62
CA VAL A 130 18.37 -2.42 3.12
C VAL A 130 19.50 -2.85 2.19
N ASP A 131 20.71 -2.93 2.73
CA ASP A 131 21.91 -3.34 1.97
C ASP A 131 22.10 -2.51 0.68
N GLY A 132 21.99 -1.19 0.86
CA GLY A 132 22.12 -0.22 -0.22
C GLY A 132 21.03 -0.31 -1.30
N LYS A 133 19.92 -1.03 -1.06
CA LYS A 133 18.76 -1.12 -1.95
C LYS A 133 17.51 -0.51 -1.33
N PRO A 134 16.60 0.11 -2.09
CA PRO A 134 15.33 0.61 -1.57
C PRO A 134 14.45 -0.52 -1.08
N THR A 135 13.60 -0.23 -0.11
CA THR A 135 12.50 -1.14 0.22
C THR A 135 11.25 -0.85 -0.62
N PHE A 136 10.35 -1.83 -0.67
CA PHE A 136 8.98 -1.59 -1.13
C PHE A 136 8.00 -2.11 -0.08
N THR A 137 6.82 -1.49 -0.05
CA THR A 137 5.78 -1.82 0.94
C THR A 137 4.59 -2.51 0.33
N ASP A 138 4.34 -2.33 -0.96
CA ASP A 138 3.18 -2.91 -1.62
C ASP A 138 3.42 -3.14 -3.12
N LEU A 139 2.63 -4.06 -3.67
CA LEU A 139 2.67 -4.46 -5.06
C LEU A 139 1.29 -4.95 -5.50
N TYR A 140 0.76 -4.38 -6.58
CA TYR A 140 -0.53 -4.79 -7.14
C TYR A 140 -0.50 -4.78 -8.68
N PRO A 141 -1.31 -5.61 -9.34
CA PRO A 141 -1.39 -5.60 -10.80
C PRO A 141 -2.01 -4.28 -11.27
N LEU A 142 -1.48 -3.74 -12.37
CA LEU A 142 -2.14 -2.61 -13.02
C LEU A 142 -3.45 -3.10 -13.66
N PRO A 143 -4.60 -2.44 -13.41
CA PRO A 143 -5.86 -2.88 -14.00
C PRO A 143 -5.78 -2.83 -15.53
N VAL A 144 -6.13 -3.93 -16.19
CA VAL A 144 -6.39 -3.93 -17.62
C VAL A 144 -7.70 -3.17 -17.84
N SER A 145 -7.65 -2.08 -18.61
CA SER A 145 -8.87 -1.38 -19.00
C SER A 145 -9.74 -2.32 -19.84
N PRO A 146 -11.07 -2.39 -19.60
CA PRO A 146 -11.98 -3.29 -20.30
C PRO A 146 -12.15 -2.94 -21.78
#